data_AF-A0A1F5BT86-F1
#
_entry.id   AF-A0A1F5BT86-F1
#
_cell.length_a   1.000
_cell.length_b   1.000
_cell.length_c   1.000
_cell.angle_alpha   90.00
_cell.angle_beta   90.00
_cell.angle_gamma   90.00
#
_symmetry.space_group_name_H-M   'P 1'
#
loop_
_entity.id
_entity.type
_entity.pdbx_description
1 polymer ?
#
loop_
_entity_poly.entity_id
_entity_poly.type
_entity_poly.pdbx_seq_one_letter_code
_entity_poly.pdbx_strand_id
1 'polypeptide(L)' 'MFVEAELVDVTSASGDASYADNDVKGKIVLAAGSTSEVIREAVLHRGARGILTYYAISMCYLAE' A
#
# COMPACT_ATOMS: atom_id res chain seq x y z
N MET A 1 -14.95 -17.05 2.02
CA MET A 1 -14.61 -16.69 0.63
C MET A 1 -13.22 -16.10 0.67
N PHE A 2 -12.24 -16.74 0.02
CA PHE A 2 -10.87 -16.24 -0.02
C PHE A 2 -10.76 -15.16 -1.10
N VAL A 3 -9.92 -14.15 -0.84
CA VAL A 3 -9.60 -13.10 -1.80
C VAL A 3 -8.20 -13.36 -2.31
N GLU A 4 -8.09 -13.60 -3.62
CA GLU A 4 -6.83 -13.75 -4.33
C GLU A 4 -6.79 -12.71 -5.45
N ALA A 5 -5.70 -11.96 -5.51
CA ALA A 5 -5.42 -10.96 -6.53
C ALA A 5 -3.91 -10.68 -6.57
N GLU A 6 -3.47 -10.01 -7.64
CA GLU A 6 -2.10 -9.52 -7.77
C GLU A 6 -1.71 -8.65 -6.57
N LEU A 7 -0.47 -8.80 -6.08
CA LEU A 7 0.10 -7.99 -5.03
C LEU A 7 0.97 -6.89 -5.63
N VAL A 8 0.69 -5.62 -5.30
CA VAL A 8 1.46 -4.45 -5.75
C VAL A 8 2.06 -3.75 -4.54
N ASP A 9 3.38 -3.58 -4.52
CA ASP A 9 4.07 -2.79 -3.52
C ASP A 9 4.08 -1.31 -3.92
N VAL A 10 3.51 -0.46 -3.07
CA VAL A 10 3.48 1.00 -3.27
C VAL A 10 4.33 1.75 -2.25
N THR A 11 5.26 1.04 -1.58
CA THR A 11 6.17 1.57 -0.56
C THR A 11 5.43 2.25 0.58
N SER A 12 5.49 3.58 0.71
CA SER A 12 4.84 4.32 1.80
C SER A 12 3.32 4.46 1.64
N ALA A 13 2.76 4.28 0.44
CA ALA A 13 1.36 4.60 0.15
C ALA A 13 0.92 6.05 0.53
N SER A 14 1.88 6.98 0.63
CA SER A 14 1.63 8.34 1.12
C SER A 14 1.30 9.27 -0.05
N GLY A 15 0.03 9.25 -0.46
CA GLY A 15 -0.49 10.14 -1.51
C GLY A 15 -0.07 9.79 -2.95
N ASP A 16 -0.35 10.69 -3.89
CA ASP A 16 -0.31 10.42 -5.33
C ASP A 16 1.02 9.90 -5.87
N ALA A 17 2.15 10.36 -5.31
CA ALA A 17 3.48 9.93 -5.76
C ALA A 17 3.70 8.43 -5.60
N SER A 18 3.14 7.80 -4.56
CA SER A 18 3.23 6.35 -4.34
C SER A 18 2.44 5.53 -5.37
N TYR A 19 1.48 6.16 -6.06
CA TYR A 19 0.58 5.51 -7.01
C TYR A 19 0.80 5.94 -8.47
N ALA A 20 1.72 6.87 -8.73
CA ALA A 20 1.90 7.48 -10.05
C ALA A 20 2.16 6.44 -11.16
N ASP A 21 2.92 5.39 -10.83
CA ASP A 21 3.29 4.32 -11.77
C ASP A 21 2.59 2.98 -11.47
N ASN A 22 1.69 2.94 -10.47
CA ASN A 22 1.10 1.70 -9.95
C ASN A 22 -0.42 1.66 -10.12
N ASP A 23 -0.91 0.93 -11.13
CA ASP A 23 -2.33 0.58 -11.19
C ASP A 23 -2.66 -0.48 -10.12
N VAL A 24 -3.49 -0.08 -9.16
CA VAL A 24 -3.89 -0.89 -7.99
C VAL A 24 -5.34 -1.38 -8.06
N LYS A 25 -6.10 -1.00 -9.09
CA LYS A 25 -7.53 -1.30 -9.17
C LYS A 25 -7.75 -2.82 -9.23
N GLY A 26 -8.54 -3.34 -8.28
CA GLY A 26 -8.84 -4.78 -8.18
C GLY A 26 -7.70 -5.63 -7.61
N LYS A 27 -6.57 -5.04 -7.22
CA LYS A 27 -5.37 -5.71 -6.68
C LYS A 27 -5.30 -5.61 -5.15
N ILE A 28 -4.37 -6.35 -4.54
CA ILE A 28 -4.01 -6.20 -3.13
C ILE A 28 -2.78 -5.29 -3.06
N VAL A 29 -2.82 -4.29 -2.19
CA VAL A 29 -1.73 -3.32 -2.03
C VAL A 29 -0.88 -3.68 -0.80
N LEU A 30 0.45 -3.75 -0.97
CA LEU A 30 1.42 -3.84 0.10
C LEU A 30 2.01 -2.46 0.39
N ALA A 31 2.05 -2.04 1.66
CA ALA A 31 2.59 -0.74 2.03
C ALA A 31 3.18 -0.68 3.45
N ALA A 32 4.15 0.22 3.66
CA ALA A 32 4.77 0.55 4.93
C ALA A 32 4.14 1.77 5.64
N GLY A 33 3.05 2.32 5.08
CA GLY A 33 2.37 3.51 5.58
C GLY A 33 1.32 3.25 6.68
N SER A 34 0.75 4.34 7.19
CA SER A 34 -0.39 4.28 8.12
C SER A 34 -1.57 3.55 7.47
N THR A 35 -2.11 2.53 8.14
CA THR A 35 -3.21 1.71 7.63
C THR A 35 -4.42 2.55 7.21
N SER A 36 -4.77 3.60 7.95
CA SER A 36 -5.92 4.46 7.61
C SER A 36 -5.70 5.25 6.32
N GLU A 37 -4.48 5.74 6.08
CA GLU A 37 -4.12 6.45 4.87
C GLU A 37 -4.10 5.50 3.67
N VAL A 38 -3.51 4.31 3.82
CA VAL A 38 -3.47 3.29 2.76
C VAL A 38 -4.87 2.86 2.36
N ILE A 39 -5.80 2.68 3.31
CA ILE A 39 -7.21 2.37 2.99
C ILE A 39 -7.84 3.51 2.18
N ARG A 40 -7.67 4.76 2.63
CA ARG A 40 -8.25 5.93 1.94
C ARG A 40 -7.76 6.02 0.51
N GLU A 41 -6.45 5.94 0.32
CA GLU A 41 -5.83 6.12 -0.99
C GLU A 41 -6.01 4.89 -1.90
N ALA A 42 -5.68 3.69 -1.44
CA ALA A 42 -5.71 2.49 -2.28
C ALA A 42 -7.14 2.01 -2.53
N VAL A 43 -7.93 1.85 -1.47
CA VAL A 43 -9.25 1.20 -1.56
C VAL A 43 -10.30 2.21 -1.99
N LEU A 44 -10.45 3.31 -1.25
CA LEU A 44 -11.56 4.24 -1.48
C LEU A 44 -11.38 5.08 -2.75
N HIS A 45 -10.16 5.58 -3.01
CA HIS A 45 -9.92 6.44 -4.18
C HIS A 45 -9.54 5.68 -5.45
N ARG A 46 -8.83 4.55 -5.33
CA ARG A 46 -8.25 3.85 -6.49
C ARG A 46 -8.82 2.46 -6.73
N GLY A 47 -9.69 1.96 -5.84
CA GLY A 47 -10.43 0.71 -6.05
C GLY A 47 -9.61 -0.56 -5.85
N ALA A 48 -8.58 -0.51 -5.00
CA ALA A 48 -7.88 -1.71 -4.55
C ALA A 48 -8.86 -2.67 -3.86
N ARG A 49 -8.62 -3.96 -4.03
CA ARG A 49 -9.46 -5.04 -3.47
C ARG A 49 -9.12 -5.35 -2.01
N GLY A 50 -7.94 -4.94 -1.56
CA GLY A 50 -7.49 -5.10 -0.18
C GLY A 50 -6.12 -4.50 0.05
N ILE A 51 -5.67 -4.51 1.31
CA ILE A 51 -4.38 -4.00 1.73
C ILE A 51 -3.65 -4.97 2.66
N LEU A 52 -2.33 -4.91 2.65
CA LEU A 52 -1.41 -5.50 3.62
C LEU A 52 -0.45 -4.39 4.05
N THR A 53 -0.48 -4.03 5.33
CA THR A 53 0.43 -3.01 5.86
C THR A 53 1.45 -3.64 6.80
N TYR A 54 2.69 -3.18 6.71
CA TYR A 54 3.79 -3.64 7.56
C TYR A 54 4.57 -2.45 8.13
N TYR A 55 5.30 -2.69 9.22
CA TYR A 55 6.24 -1.71 9.76
C TYR A 55 7.66 -2.13 9.35
N ALA A 56 8.27 -1.35 8.46
CA ALA A 56 9.65 -1.61 8.02
C ALA A 56 10.63 -1.28 9.16
N ILE A 57 11.37 -2.27 9.65
CA ILE A 57 12.34 -2.08 10.74
C ILE A 57 13.63 -1.40 10.24
N SER A 58 13.93 -1.41 8.94
CA SER A 58 15.20 -0.85 8.42
C SER A 58 15.33 0.67 8.58
N MET A 59 14.23 1.42 8.67
CA MET A 59 14.29 2.86 8.96
C MET A 59 14.76 3.18 10.39
N CYS A 60 14.68 2.23 11.34
CA CYS A 60 15.27 2.40 12.67
C CYS A 60 16.79 2.17 12.70
N TYR A 61 17.39 1.55 11.66
CA TYR A 61 18.79 1.15 11.66
C TYR A 61 19.69 1.93 10.69
N LEU A 62 19.15 2.89 9.94
CA LEU A 62 19.92 3.74 9.02
C LEU A 62 20.14 5.16 9.57
N ALA A 63 19.95 5.35 10.87
CA ALA A 63 20.25 6.59 11.58
C ALA A 63 21.64 6.55 12.28
N GLU A 64 22.61 5.87 11.66
CA GLU A 64 24.03 5.93 12.03
C GLU A 64 24.83 6.79 11.04
#